data_AF-A0A165X1L4-F1
#
_entry.id   AF-A0A165X1L4-F1
#
_cell.length_a   1.000
_cell.length_b   1.000
_cell.length_c   1.000
_cell.angle_alpha   90.00
_cell.angle_beta   90.00
_cell.angle_gamma   90.00
#
_symmetry.space_group_name_H-M   'P 1'
#
loop_
_entity.id
_entity.type
_entity.pdbx_description
1 polymer ?
#
loop_
_entity_poly.entity_id
_entity_poly.type
_entity_poly.pdbx_seq_one_letter_code
_entity_poly.pdbx_strand_id
1 'polypeptide(L)'
;MTEGIKTRDPRDNDFPGEEPIEGGPKTAETPGDDVKTADLLKSVDFAPDLKPDERRRLEEVVTKNSSAFGLDGRLGEHDTLVNIPLKPDAKPVSLPPFPISPASREVMDKQMDKWINLGVIEPSSSPWGAPAFITYRQKK
;
A
#
# COMPACT_ATOMS: atom_id res chain seq x y z
N MET A 1 -15.64 -5.77 -37.43
CA MET A 1 -16.96 -5.96 -36.81
C MET A 1 -16.77 -5.61 -35.35
N THR A 2 -17.34 -4.48 -34.94
CA THR A 2 -17.17 -3.88 -33.61
C THR A 2 -18.10 -4.59 -32.63
N GLU A 3 -17.56 -5.46 -31.78
CA GLU A 3 -18.32 -5.92 -30.62
C GLU A 3 -18.28 -4.83 -29.55
N GLY A 4 -19.47 -4.32 -29.24
CA GLY A 4 -19.68 -3.22 -28.32
C GLY A 4 -19.29 -3.57 -26.89
N ILE A 5 -18.79 -2.56 -26.19
CA ILE A 5 -18.59 -2.57 -24.74
C ILE A 5 -19.92 -2.98 -24.10
N LYS A 6 -19.92 -4.10 -23.37
CA LYS A 6 -21.10 -4.59 -22.63
C LYS A 6 -21.52 -3.51 -21.64
N THR A 7 -22.69 -2.92 -21.86
CA THR A 7 -23.32 -1.99 -20.92
C THR A 7 -23.67 -2.75 -19.63
N ARG A 8 -23.39 -2.14 -18.47
CA ARG A 8 -23.67 -2.65 -17.12
C ARG A 8 -25.10 -3.21 -17.04
N ASP A 9 -25.27 -4.50 -16.80
CA ASP A 9 -26.59 -5.08 -16.47
C ASP A 9 -26.90 -4.71 -15.02
N PRO A 10 -27.98 -3.95 -14.75
CA PRO A 10 -28.34 -3.55 -13.39
C PRO A 10 -28.77 -4.71 -12.47
N ARG A 11 -28.78 -5.96 -12.96
CA ARG A 11 -29.13 -7.16 -12.20
C ARG A 11 -27.95 -8.06 -11.83
N ASP A 12 -26.72 -7.71 -12.21
CA ASP A 12 -25.53 -8.42 -11.72
C ASP A 12 -25.27 -8.03 -10.26
N ASN A 13 -25.79 -8.85 -9.34
CA ASN A 13 -25.56 -8.73 -7.90
C ASN A 13 -24.08 -8.91 -7.48
N ASP A 14 -23.22 -9.37 -8.40
CA ASP A 14 -21.78 -9.57 -8.17
C ASP A 14 -20.97 -8.26 -8.31
N PHE A 15 -21.57 -7.19 -8.84
CA PHE A 15 -20.95 -5.86 -8.81
C PHE A 15 -21.34 -5.14 -7.51
N PRO A 16 -20.39 -4.88 -6.59
CA PRO A 16 -20.69 -4.07 -5.42
C PRO A 16 -21.21 -2.71 -5.89
N GLY A 17 -22.34 -2.27 -5.30
CA GLY A 17 -22.99 -1.01 -5.61
C GLY A 17 -22.08 0.20 -5.37
N GLU A 18 -22.55 1.38 -5.75
CA GLU A 18 -21.86 2.67 -5.55
C GLU A 18 -21.77 3.10 -4.07
N GLU A 19 -22.19 2.23 -3.14
CA GLU A 19 -22.01 2.49 -1.73
C GLU A 19 -20.52 2.41 -1.37
N PRO A 20 -19.98 3.41 -0.66
CA PRO A 20 -18.61 3.37 -0.18
C PRO A 20 -18.40 2.08 0.62
N ILE A 21 -17.44 1.26 0.21
CA ILE A 21 -17.08 0.03 0.90
C ILE A 21 -16.45 0.44 2.24
N GLU A 22 -17.27 0.55 3.29
CA GLU A 22 -16.81 0.89 4.63
C GLU A 22 -16.29 -0.38 5.32
N GLY A 23 -14.98 -0.44 5.53
CA GLY A 23 -14.32 -1.55 6.22
C GLY A 23 -13.74 -2.61 5.27
N GLY A 24 -12.56 -2.31 4.72
CA GLY A 24 -11.58 -3.29 4.25
C GLY A 24 -10.26 -3.10 5.00
N PRO A 25 -9.21 -3.93 4.79
CA PRO A 25 -7.89 -3.61 5.33
C PRO A 25 -7.54 -2.17 4.95
N LYS A 26 -7.04 -1.38 5.91
CA LYS A 26 -6.63 0.02 5.72
C LYS A 26 -5.44 0.19 4.73
N THR A 27 -5.21 -0.77 3.84
CA THR A 27 -4.20 -0.70 2.77
C THR A 27 -4.57 0.30 1.67
N ALA A 28 -5.78 0.85 1.68
CA ALA A 28 -6.18 1.94 0.79
C ALA A 28 -5.69 3.32 1.26
N GLU A 29 -5.25 3.46 2.52
CA GLU A 29 -4.59 4.68 2.98
C GLU A 29 -3.16 4.69 2.45
N THR A 30 -2.93 5.47 1.39
CA THR A 30 -1.58 5.72 0.90
C THR A 30 -0.75 6.34 2.02
N PRO A 31 0.46 5.84 2.32
CA PRO A 31 1.33 6.43 3.33
C PRO A 31 1.44 7.94 3.12
N GLY A 32 1.40 8.72 4.21
CA GLY A 32 1.70 10.14 4.17
C GLY A 32 3.12 10.42 3.65
N ASP A 33 3.47 11.70 3.54
CA ASP A 33 4.84 12.07 3.17
C ASP A 33 5.84 11.43 4.13
N ASP A 34 6.88 10.83 3.56
CA ASP A 34 7.90 10.13 4.31
C ASP A 34 8.68 11.11 5.20
N VAL A 35 8.72 10.83 6.50
CA VAL A 35 9.43 11.64 7.49
C VAL A 35 10.86 11.15 7.57
N LYS A 36 11.81 12.04 7.33
CA LYS A 36 13.24 11.72 7.50
C LYS A 36 13.58 11.58 8.97
N THR A 37 14.49 10.68 9.32
CA THR A 37 14.96 10.52 10.71
C THR A 37 15.50 11.83 11.30
N ALA A 38 16.15 12.67 10.47
CA ALA A 38 16.66 13.97 10.88
C ALA A 38 15.58 14.98 11.33
N ASP A 39 14.33 14.78 10.91
CA ASP A 39 13.21 15.67 11.19
C ASP A 39 12.22 15.09 12.22
N LEU A 40 12.52 13.93 12.81
CA LEU A 40 11.65 13.23 13.77
C LEU A 40 11.17 14.14 14.92
N LEU A 41 12.08 14.87 15.56
CA LEU A 41 11.70 15.74 16.69
C LEU A 41 10.91 16.98 16.26
N LYS A 42 10.90 17.32 14.96
CA LYS A 42 10.10 18.43 14.43
C LYS A 42 8.72 17.96 14.01
N SER A 43 8.57 16.70 13.62
CA SER A 43 7.29 16.12 13.20
C SER A 43 6.42 15.66 14.37
N VAL A 44 7.03 15.38 15.51
CA VAL A 44 6.31 15.03 16.74
C VAL A 44 5.75 16.29 17.40
N ASP A 45 4.45 16.27 17.70
CA ASP A 45 3.79 17.31 18.47
C ASP A 45 4.09 17.11 19.97
N PHE A 46 4.85 18.03 20.55
CA PHE A 46 5.15 18.07 21.97
C PHE A 46 4.23 19.09 22.65
N ALA A 47 3.59 18.68 23.74
CA ALA A 47 2.67 19.55 24.46
C ALA A 47 3.35 20.88 24.90
N PRO A 48 2.73 22.05 24.65
CA PRO A 48 3.38 23.35 24.83
C PRO A 48 3.61 23.73 26.30
N ASP A 49 2.93 23.06 27.23
CA ASP A 49 3.00 23.25 28.68
C ASP A 49 4.09 22.41 29.37
N LEU A 50 4.84 21.61 28.61
CA LEU A 50 5.96 20.83 29.14
C LEU A 50 7.06 21.73 29.70
N LYS A 51 7.53 21.42 30.91
CA LYS A 51 8.74 22.05 31.46
C LYS A 51 9.96 21.65 30.62
N PRO A 52 11.03 22.47 30.60
CA PRO A 52 12.24 22.15 29.84
C PRO A 52 12.82 20.75 30.13
N ASP A 53 12.80 20.33 31.40
CA ASP A 53 13.28 19.01 31.81
C ASP A 53 12.37 17.87 31.34
N GLU A 54 11.05 18.06 31.33
CA GLU A 54 10.07 17.07 30.89
C GLU A 54 10.15 16.88 29.38
N ARG A 55 10.27 17.99 28.63
CA ARG A 55 10.46 17.98 27.18
C ARG A 55 11.74 17.23 26.79
N ARG A 56 12.85 17.52 27.45
CA ARG A 56 14.13 16.82 27.20
C ARG A 56 14.00 15.31 27.40
N ARG A 57 13.38 14.86 28.49
CA ARG A 57 13.17 13.42 28.75
C ARG A 57 12.31 12.77 27.67
N LEU A 58 11.30 13.49 27.17
CA LEU A 58 10.44 12.97 26.11
C LEU A 58 11.16 12.90 24.76
N GLU A 59 11.95 13.91 24.40
CA GLU A 59 12.82 13.89 23.22
C GLU A 59 13.83 12.72 23.27
N GLU A 60 14.42 12.45 24.44
CA GLU A 60 15.29 11.29 24.66
C GLU A 60 14.57 9.95 24.40
N VAL A 61 13.33 9.81 24.88
CA VAL A 61 12.50 8.60 24.64
C VAL A 61 12.16 8.45 23.16
N VAL A 62 11.73 9.52 22.50
CA VAL A 62 11.40 9.51 21.08
C VAL A 62 12.61 9.11 20.24
N THR A 63 13.76 9.73 20.51
CA THR A 63 15.01 9.46 19.77
C THR A 63 15.51 8.04 20.01
N LYS A 64 15.46 7.56 21.26
CA LYS A 64 15.87 6.20 21.62
C LYS A 64 15.01 5.14 20.93
N ASN A 65 13.74 5.42 20.68
CA ASN A 65 12.80 4.52 20.04
C ASN A 65 12.50 4.91 18.58
N SER A 66 13.44 5.57 17.89
CA SER A 66 13.28 6.01 16.50
C SER A 66 12.89 4.88 15.55
N SER A 67 13.33 3.64 15.83
CA SER A 67 12.99 2.46 15.04
C SER A 67 11.50 2.11 15.03
N ALA A 68 10.74 2.54 16.05
CA ALA A 68 9.30 2.31 16.18
C ALA A 68 8.47 3.21 15.24
N PHE A 69 9.09 4.23 14.65
CA PHE A 69 8.46 5.11 13.68
C PHE A 69 8.82 4.68 12.24
N GLY A 70 7.89 4.86 11.31
CA GLY A 70 8.13 4.67 9.87
C GLY A 70 8.88 5.87 9.30
N LEU A 71 10.21 5.83 9.40
CA LEU A 71 11.11 6.90 8.96
C LEU A 71 11.92 6.46 7.74
N ASP A 72 12.29 7.44 6.90
CA ASP A 72 13.12 7.24 5.71
C ASP A 72 12.59 6.16 4.73
N GLY A 73 11.27 5.98 4.69
CA GLY A 73 10.58 5.05 3.81
C GLY A 73 10.73 3.60 4.25
N ARG A 74 11.27 3.36 5.44
CA ARG A 74 11.49 2.03 6.00
C ARG A 74 10.16 1.39 6.36
N LEU A 75 9.97 0.17 5.89
CA LEU A 75 8.85 -0.68 6.28
C LEU A 75 9.20 -1.48 7.53
N GLY A 76 8.18 -1.82 8.31
CA GLY A 76 8.31 -2.78 9.39
C GLY A 76 8.45 -4.19 8.82
N GLU A 77 9.25 -5.02 9.49
CA GLU A 77 9.46 -6.42 9.13
C GLU A 77 9.11 -7.29 10.34
N HIS A 78 8.47 -8.44 10.08
CA HIS A 78 8.21 -9.46 11.07
C HIS A 78 8.54 -10.82 10.48
N ASP A 79 9.49 -11.52 11.08
CA ASP A 79 9.97 -12.83 10.63
C ASP A 79 8.91 -13.90 10.93
N THR A 80 7.91 -13.99 10.06
CA THR A 80 6.84 -14.99 10.14
C THR A 80 6.37 -15.36 8.75
N LEU A 81 6.25 -16.67 8.53
CA LEU A 81 5.66 -17.22 7.32
C LEU A 81 4.16 -17.41 7.50
N VAL A 82 3.38 -16.84 6.59
CA VAL A 82 1.93 -17.00 6.56
C VAL A 82 1.58 -18.06 5.53
N ASN A 83 0.90 -19.13 5.96
CA ASN A 83 0.34 -20.13 5.06
C ASN A 83 -1.10 -19.76 4.69
N ILE A 84 -1.41 -19.71 3.38
CA ILE A 84 -2.75 -19.42 2.87
C ILE A 84 -3.39 -20.72 2.37
N PRO A 85 -4.28 -21.36 3.14
CA PRO A 85 -4.92 -22.61 2.72
C PRO A 85 -5.88 -22.36 1.55
N LEU A 86 -5.77 -23.19 0.52
CA LEU A 86 -6.70 -23.16 -0.62
C LEU A 86 -7.94 -24.03 -0.33
N LYS A 87 -9.04 -23.70 -1.02
CA LYS A 87 -10.21 -24.59 -1.06
C LYS A 87 -9.83 -25.94 -1.70
N PRO A 88 -10.50 -27.05 -1.33
CA PRO A 88 -10.35 -28.31 -2.05
C PRO A 88 -10.54 -28.10 -3.56
N ASP A 89 -9.72 -28.77 -4.38
CA ASP A 89 -9.76 -28.74 -5.85
C ASP A 89 -9.46 -27.39 -6.52
N ALA A 90 -8.94 -26.40 -5.78
CA ALA A 90 -8.50 -25.13 -6.36
C ALA A 90 -7.42 -25.34 -7.43
N LYS A 91 -7.62 -24.75 -8.60
CA LYS A 91 -6.67 -24.78 -9.73
C LYS A 91 -6.10 -23.38 -9.98
N PRO A 92 -4.84 -23.28 -10.44
CA PRO A 92 -4.27 -22.00 -10.80
C PRO A 92 -5.07 -21.25 -11.85
N VAL A 93 -5.17 -19.93 -11.68
CA VAL A 93 -5.78 -19.00 -12.63
C VAL A 93 -4.75 -17.93 -12.98
N SER A 94 -4.52 -17.74 -14.28
CA SER A 94 -3.64 -16.69 -14.81
C SER A 94 -4.39 -15.88 -15.86
N LEU A 95 -4.58 -14.61 -15.59
CA LEU A 95 -5.23 -13.65 -16.49
C LEU A 95 -4.20 -12.72 -17.12
N PRO A 96 -4.41 -12.28 -18.38
CA PRO A 96 -3.51 -11.34 -19.03
C PRO A 96 -3.57 -9.95 -18.38
N PRO A 97 -2.47 -9.18 -18.37
CA PRO A 97 -2.47 -7.79 -17.90
C PRO A 97 -3.44 -6.91 -18.68
N PHE A 98 -3.99 -5.89 -18.03
CA PHE A 98 -4.82 -4.90 -18.72
C PHE A 98 -4.00 -4.06 -19.71
N PRO A 99 -4.57 -3.66 -20.85
CA PRO A 99 -3.94 -2.66 -21.72
C PRO A 99 -3.78 -1.34 -20.97
N ILE A 100 -2.56 -0.85 -20.89
CA ILE A 100 -2.23 0.44 -20.25
C ILE A 100 -1.49 1.34 -21.21
N SER A 101 -1.67 2.65 -21.06
CA SER A 101 -0.93 3.66 -21.84
C SER A 101 0.57 3.63 -21.50
N PRO A 102 1.47 4.07 -22.40
CA PRO A 102 2.91 4.17 -22.10
C PRO A 102 3.21 4.99 -20.84
N ALA A 103 2.51 6.10 -20.62
CA ALA A 103 2.68 6.93 -19.43
C ALA A 103 2.26 6.19 -18.15
N SER A 104 1.16 5.44 -18.18
CA SER A 104 0.75 4.61 -17.04
C SER A 104 1.74 3.48 -16.77
N ARG A 105 2.30 2.87 -17.82
CA ARG A 105 3.32 1.84 -17.69
C ARG A 105 4.56 2.34 -16.97
N GLU A 106 5.05 3.54 -17.32
CA GLU A 106 6.19 4.14 -16.63
C GLU A 106 5.95 4.35 -15.13
N VAL A 107 4.73 4.73 -14.75
CA VAL A 107 4.34 4.87 -13.33
C VAL A 107 4.31 3.52 -12.63
N MET A 108 3.75 2.50 -13.28
CA MET A 108 3.71 1.13 -12.74
C MET A 108 5.12 0.57 -12.54
N ASP A 109 5.99 0.72 -13.54
CA ASP A 109 7.36 0.21 -13.51
C ASP A 109 8.15 0.87 -12.36
N LYS A 110 8.07 2.19 -12.21
CA LYS A 110 8.69 2.90 -11.07
C LYS A 110 8.20 2.41 -9.71
N GLN A 111 6.91 2.09 -9.59
CA GLN A 111 6.35 1.57 -8.34
C GLN A 111 6.84 0.14 -8.07
N MET A 112 6.92 -0.71 -9.10
CA MET A 112 7.46 -2.06 -8.98
C MET A 112 8.93 -2.03 -8.56
N ASP A 113 9.75 -1.20 -9.20
CA ASP A 113 11.16 -1.03 -8.84
C ASP A 113 11.32 -0.60 -7.38
N LYS A 114 10.48 0.33 -6.91
CA LYS A 114 10.47 0.74 -5.50
C LYS A 114 10.16 -0.44 -4.58
N TRP A 115 9.14 -1.26 -4.89
CA TRP A 115 8.77 -2.40 -4.05
C TRP A 115 9.78 -3.54 -4.08
N ILE A 116 10.42 -3.78 -5.22
CA ILE A 116 11.53 -4.74 -5.33
C ILE A 116 12.70 -4.28 -4.46
N ASN A 117 13.09 -3.00 -4.56
CA ASN A 117 14.18 -2.44 -3.75
C ASN A 117 13.87 -2.45 -2.24
N LEU A 118 12.60 -2.32 -1.86
CA LEU A 118 12.14 -2.42 -0.47
C LEU A 118 11.97 -3.87 0.01
N GLY A 119 12.15 -4.88 -0.85
CA GLY A 119 11.95 -6.29 -0.50
C GLY A 119 10.49 -6.69 -0.28
N VAL A 120 9.53 -5.87 -0.73
CA VAL A 120 8.08 -6.14 -0.58
C VAL A 120 7.61 -7.20 -1.57
N ILE A 121 8.19 -7.20 -2.77
CA ILE A 121 7.90 -8.16 -3.84
C ILE A 121 9.20 -8.66 -4.45
N GLU A 122 9.13 -9.81 -5.12
CA GLU A 122 10.25 -10.39 -5.87
C GLU A 122 9.78 -10.95 -7.21
N PRO A 123 10.68 -11.10 -8.20
CA PRO A 123 10.38 -11.82 -9.42
C PRO A 123 9.96 -13.27 -9.13
N SER A 124 8.88 -13.72 -9.76
CA SER A 124 8.35 -15.07 -9.59
C SER A 124 7.89 -15.67 -10.91
N SER A 125 7.99 -16.99 -11.03
CA SER A 125 7.39 -17.77 -12.12
C SER A 125 6.26 -18.61 -11.51
N SER A 126 5.03 -18.09 -11.60
CA SER A 126 3.86 -18.69 -10.97
C SER A 126 2.80 -19.06 -12.02
N PRO A 127 2.08 -20.19 -11.84
CA PRO A 127 0.89 -20.48 -12.63
C PRO A 127 -0.31 -19.61 -12.23
N TRP A 128 -0.19 -18.84 -11.15
CA TRP A 128 -1.17 -17.85 -10.70
C TRP A 128 -0.78 -16.45 -11.20
N GLY A 129 -1.75 -15.73 -11.75
CA GLY A 129 -1.52 -14.37 -12.25
C GLY A 129 -2.82 -13.55 -12.24
N ALA A 130 -2.79 -12.41 -11.54
CA ALA A 130 -3.89 -11.45 -11.54
C ALA A 130 -3.45 -10.15 -12.23
N PRO A 131 -4.33 -9.50 -13.01
CA PRO A 131 -3.98 -8.26 -13.69
C PRO A 131 -3.95 -7.10 -12.69
N ALA A 132 -2.93 -6.25 -12.77
CA ALA A 132 -2.81 -5.04 -11.98
C ALA A 132 -3.30 -3.81 -12.76
N PHE A 133 -3.74 -2.78 -12.03
CA PHE A 133 -4.14 -1.48 -12.59
C PHE A 133 -3.69 -0.35 -11.66
N ILE A 134 -3.70 0.87 -12.18
CA ILE A 134 -3.28 2.07 -11.45
C ILE A 134 -4.52 2.90 -11.12
N THR A 135 -4.57 3.42 -9.90
CA THR A 135 -5.57 4.38 -9.47
C THR A 135 -4.90 5.65 -8.97
N TYR A 136 -5.47 6.81 -9.29
CA TYR A 136 -4.99 8.10 -8.79
C TYR A 136 -5.85 8.56 -7.62
N ARG A 137 -5.21 8.95 -6.52
CA ARG A 137 -5.89 9.61 -5.41
C ARG A 137 -6.25 11.04 -5.81
N GLN A 138 -7.54 11.36 -5.76
CA GLN A 138 -7.99 12.75 -5.88
C GLN A 138 -7.52 13.51 -4.64
N LYS A 139 -6.88 14.67 -4.83
CA LYS A 139 -6.57 15.57 -3.71
C LYS A 139 -7.91 16.16 -3.23
N LYS A 140 -8.27 15.87 -1.98
CA LYS A 140 -9.33 16.60 -1.27
C LYS A 140 -8.80 17.95 -0.84
#